data_AF-A0A1Q6GZB2-F1
#
_entry.id   AF-A0A1Q6GZB2-F1
#
_cell.length_a   1.000
_cell.length_b   1.000
_cell.length_c   1.000
_cell.angle_alpha   90.00
_cell.angle_beta   90.00
_cell.angle_gamma   90.00
#
_symmetry.space_group_name_H-M   'P 1'
#
loop_
_entity.id
_entity.type
_entity.pdbx_description
1 polymer ?
#
loop_
_entity_poly.entity_id
_entity_poly.type
_entity_poly.pdbx_seq_one_letter_code
_entity_poly.pdbx_strand_id
1 'polypeptide(L)'
;MFGYDYKVTVSENKREAKSILLSLNEDISSHGEESYKIDINKRVEITAPHTKGVFWGTRTLLQMIYNQPNGLQKGCAIDFPRYKARGFMLDAGRKFFSMDFLKDYIMIMAFYKMNEFHIHLNDNGFVELAGGNWNNTYSAFRLESRVPGLTSKDGYYTKEDFKQLQKTAITYGIKIIPEIDVPAHSLAFTHCNPNLAASNSAEYGFDHLDLYKKEVYEFLDSLFDEYLSGDDPVFVGPEVHIGTDEYNTKEAEQFRHFTNHYIELIKKYGKTPRLWGSLNSMKGKTNVDLNGTVVSAWNYWWMDLETAINAGAKVVNMCDQFLYIGIFSK
;
A
#
# COMPACT_ATOMS: atom_id res chain seq x y z
N MET A 1 12.94 -21.61 -11.59
CA MET A 1 13.14 -20.87 -12.86
C MET A 1 14.10 -21.59 -13.81
N PHE A 2 15.25 -22.09 -13.37
CA PHE A 2 16.27 -22.61 -14.30
C PHE A 2 16.57 -24.12 -14.22
N GLY A 3 15.87 -24.87 -13.36
CA GLY A 3 16.11 -26.32 -13.20
C GLY A 3 17.48 -26.68 -12.63
N TYR A 4 18.25 -25.71 -12.12
CA TYR A 4 19.54 -25.96 -11.50
C TYR A 4 19.36 -26.60 -10.12
N ASP A 5 20.12 -27.65 -9.86
CA ASP A 5 20.33 -28.18 -8.52
C ASP A 5 21.41 -27.34 -7.84
N TYR A 6 21.06 -26.69 -6.73
CA TYR A 6 21.96 -25.83 -5.98
C TYR A 6 21.77 -26.05 -4.49
N LYS A 7 22.86 -25.84 -3.75
CA LYS A 7 22.90 -25.91 -2.29
C LYS A 7 23.20 -24.54 -1.73
N VAL A 8 22.45 -24.12 -0.71
CA VAL A 8 22.77 -22.94 0.10
C VAL A 8 23.64 -23.37 1.26
N THR A 9 24.79 -22.71 1.45
CA THR A 9 25.72 -22.96 2.55
C THR A 9 26.08 -21.67 3.25
N VAL A 10 26.11 -21.67 4.58
CA VAL A 10 26.65 -20.57 5.39
C VAL A 10 28.11 -20.88 5.70
N SER A 11 29.04 -20.01 5.30
CA SER A 11 30.47 -20.23 5.47
C SER A 11 31.19 -18.89 5.61
N GLU A 12 32.17 -18.83 6.50
CA GLU A 12 33.12 -17.71 6.60
C GLU A 12 34.19 -17.78 5.48
N ASN A 13 34.36 -18.97 4.88
CA ASN A 13 35.34 -19.18 3.82
C ASN A 13 34.80 -18.69 2.47
N LYS A 14 35.08 -17.42 2.17
CA LYS A 14 34.76 -16.77 0.89
C LYS A 14 35.66 -17.24 -0.25
N ARG A 15 35.94 -18.54 -0.46
CA ARG A 15 36.88 -18.99 -1.53
C ARG A 15 36.39 -20.10 -2.46
N GLU A 16 35.15 -20.57 -2.32
CA GLU A 16 34.64 -21.55 -3.28
C GLU A 16 34.54 -20.97 -4.69
N ALA A 17 35.15 -21.65 -5.66
CA ALA A 17 35.05 -21.31 -7.08
C ALA A 17 33.71 -21.79 -7.64
N LYS A 18 33.18 -21.09 -8.65
CA LYS A 18 31.87 -21.39 -9.29
C LYS A 18 30.66 -21.28 -8.35
N SER A 19 30.72 -20.39 -7.37
CA SER A 19 29.61 -20.10 -6.44
C SER A 19 29.02 -18.71 -6.65
N ILE A 20 27.86 -18.46 -6.03
CA ILE A 20 27.30 -17.12 -5.83
C ILE A 20 27.48 -16.79 -4.35
N LEU A 21 28.28 -15.76 -4.06
CA LEU A 21 28.50 -15.29 -2.70
C LEU A 21 27.57 -14.11 -2.41
N LEU A 22 26.73 -14.25 -1.39
CA LEU A 22 25.90 -13.18 -0.85
C LEU A 22 26.48 -12.76 0.51
N SER A 23 26.77 -11.49 0.73
CA SER A 23 27.29 -11.03 2.02
C SER A 23 26.94 -9.58 2.34
N LEU A 24 27.05 -9.21 3.62
CA LEU A 24 26.91 -7.83 4.07
C LEU A 24 28.27 -7.13 4.10
N ASN A 25 28.29 -5.88 3.63
CA ASN A 25 29.47 -5.01 3.63
C ASN A 25 29.01 -3.53 3.54
N GLU A 26 29.65 -2.65 4.30
CA GLU A 26 29.32 -1.23 4.41
C GLU A 26 30.01 -0.33 3.37
N ASP A 27 30.85 -0.87 2.48
CA ASP A 27 31.63 -0.11 1.47
C ASP A 27 30.79 0.88 0.64
N ILE A 28 29.50 0.59 0.42
CA ILE A 28 28.57 1.42 -0.37
C ILE A 28 27.41 1.98 0.47
N SER A 29 27.55 2.02 1.80
CA SER A 29 26.52 2.48 2.74
C SER A 29 26.00 3.90 2.45
N SER A 30 26.83 4.76 1.85
CA SER A 30 26.44 6.10 1.39
C SER A 30 25.33 6.10 0.33
N HIS A 31 25.09 4.98 -0.35
CA HIS A 31 24.01 4.81 -1.33
C HIS A 31 22.71 4.25 -0.73
N GLY A 32 22.66 4.04 0.59
CA GLY A 32 21.46 3.65 1.33
C GLY A 32 21.21 2.15 1.40
N GLU A 33 20.17 1.76 2.16
CA GLU A 33 19.86 0.37 2.53
C GLU A 33 19.49 -0.55 1.35
N GLU A 34 19.01 0.03 0.25
CA GLU A 34 18.63 -0.72 -0.96
C GLU A 34 19.78 -0.85 -1.96
N SER A 35 20.94 -0.27 -1.67
CA SER A 35 22.11 -0.34 -2.55
C SER A 35 22.74 -1.73 -2.54
N TYR A 36 23.33 -2.11 -3.67
CA TYR A 36 24.13 -3.33 -3.76
C TYR A 36 25.24 -3.16 -4.79
N LYS A 37 26.31 -3.93 -4.60
CA LYS A 37 27.37 -4.14 -5.57
C LYS A 37 27.30 -5.58 -6.05
N ILE A 38 27.35 -5.77 -7.36
CA ILE A 38 27.52 -7.08 -7.99
C ILE A 38 28.85 -7.10 -8.75
N ASP A 39 29.72 -8.03 -8.38
CA ASP A 39 31.04 -8.25 -8.99
C ASP A 39 31.09 -9.65 -9.60
N ILE A 40 31.29 -9.72 -10.91
CA ILE A 40 31.33 -10.95 -11.70
C ILE A 40 32.75 -11.11 -12.23
N ASN A 41 33.46 -12.11 -11.70
CA ASN A 41 34.80 -12.44 -12.15
C ASN A 41 35.02 -13.96 -12.22
N LYS A 42 35.75 -14.54 -11.25
CA LYS A 42 35.89 -16.01 -11.10
C LYS A 42 34.66 -16.66 -10.46
N ARG A 43 33.80 -15.83 -9.87
CA ARG A 43 32.51 -16.15 -9.25
C ARG A 43 31.62 -14.90 -9.29
N VAL A 44 30.39 -15.02 -8.83
CA VAL A 44 29.49 -13.88 -8.62
C VAL A 44 29.53 -13.51 -7.14
N GLU A 45 29.79 -12.25 -6.84
CA GLU A 45 29.68 -11.69 -5.48
C GLU A 45 28.62 -10.60 -5.47
N ILE A 46 27.63 -10.70 -4.58
CA ILE A 46 26.66 -9.66 -4.29
C ILE A 46 26.88 -9.21 -2.85
N THR A 47 27.21 -7.94 -2.69
CA THR A 47 27.47 -7.32 -1.38
C THR A 47 26.61 -6.09 -1.19
N ALA A 48 26.06 -5.90 0.01
CA ALA A 48 25.25 -4.73 0.33
C ALA A 48 25.34 -4.37 1.82
N PRO A 49 25.05 -3.13 2.22
CA PRO A 49 25.01 -2.73 3.63
C PRO A 49 23.84 -3.39 4.38
N HIS A 50 22.78 -3.79 3.68
CA HIS A 50 21.59 -4.38 4.26
C HIS A 50 21.09 -5.56 3.41
N THR A 51 20.36 -6.49 4.04
CA THR A 51 19.79 -7.70 3.37
C THR A 51 18.87 -7.34 2.20
N LYS A 52 18.18 -6.20 2.28
CA LYS A 52 17.32 -5.67 1.22
C LYS A 52 18.11 -5.36 -0.07
N GLY A 53 19.29 -4.74 0.06
CA GLY A 53 20.21 -4.55 -1.06
C GLY A 53 20.69 -5.87 -1.66
N VAL A 54 21.09 -6.84 -0.81
CA VAL A 54 21.46 -8.19 -1.29
C VAL A 54 20.33 -8.81 -2.11
N PHE A 55 19.09 -8.74 -1.60
CA PHE A 55 17.92 -9.23 -2.29
C PHE A 55 17.73 -8.57 -3.67
N TRP A 56 17.84 -7.25 -3.77
CA TRP A 56 17.79 -6.54 -5.06
C TRP A 56 18.90 -6.95 -6.03
N GLY A 57 20.10 -7.20 -5.52
CA GLY A 57 21.19 -7.77 -6.31
C GLY A 57 20.84 -9.15 -6.88
N THR A 58 20.12 -9.99 -6.14
CA THR A 58 19.65 -11.27 -6.68
C THR A 58 18.66 -11.09 -7.83
N ARG A 59 17.83 -10.04 -7.82
CA ARG A 59 16.88 -9.77 -8.93
C ARG A 59 17.63 -9.43 -10.21
N THR A 60 18.68 -8.60 -10.11
CA THR A 60 19.56 -8.28 -11.23
C THR A 60 20.26 -9.54 -11.76
N LEU A 61 20.80 -10.37 -10.87
CA LEU A 61 21.43 -11.63 -11.28
C LEU A 61 20.45 -12.55 -12.01
N LEU A 62 19.21 -12.70 -11.53
CA LEU A 62 18.19 -13.50 -12.21
C LEU A 62 17.88 -12.97 -13.62
N GLN A 63 17.76 -11.64 -13.77
CA GLN A 63 17.56 -11.00 -15.07
C GLN A 63 18.76 -11.24 -16.01
N MET A 64 19.98 -11.18 -15.50
CA MET A 64 21.18 -11.45 -16.29
C MET A 64 21.24 -12.90 -16.75
N ILE A 65 21.00 -13.87 -15.85
CA ILE A 65 21.02 -15.30 -16.18
C ILE A 65 19.94 -15.61 -17.23
N TYR A 66 18.74 -15.05 -17.08
CA TYR A 66 17.66 -15.26 -18.05
C TYR A 66 18.02 -14.76 -19.45
N ASN A 67 18.66 -13.59 -19.56
CA ASN A 67 19.04 -12.98 -20.84
C ASN A 67 20.38 -13.45 -21.40
N GLN A 68 21.23 -14.08 -20.58
CA GLN A 68 22.59 -14.53 -20.94
C GLN A 68 22.80 -16.01 -20.59
N PRO A 69 22.07 -16.93 -21.27
CA PRO A 69 22.12 -18.36 -20.93
C PRO A 69 23.49 -19.01 -21.15
N ASN A 70 24.35 -18.41 -21.98
CA ASN A 70 25.68 -18.90 -22.30
C ASN A 70 26.78 -18.44 -21.32
N GLY A 71 26.40 -17.70 -20.26
CA GLY A 71 27.32 -17.23 -19.23
C GLY A 71 27.27 -15.71 -19.03
N LEU A 72 27.72 -15.28 -17.86
CA LEU A 72 27.69 -13.88 -17.43
C LEU A 72 28.96 -13.14 -17.87
N GLN A 73 28.79 -11.91 -18.36
CA GLN A 73 29.91 -11.01 -18.63
C GLN A 73 30.63 -10.61 -17.34
N LYS A 74 31.95 -10.53 -17.39
CA LYS A 74 32.75 -10.05 -16.26
C LYS A 74 32.59 -8.55 -16.11
N GLY A 75 32.55 -8.08 -14.87
CA GLY A 75 32.43 -6.66 -14.57
C GLY A 75 31.90 -6.41 -13.17
N CYS A 76 31.81 -5.14 -12.81
CA CYS A 76 31.30 -4.68 -11.53
C CYS A 76 30.22 -3.63 -11.78
N ALA A 77 29.10 -3.74 -11.07
CA ALA A 77 28.05 -2.73 -11.03
C ALA A 77 27.72 -2.37 -9.58
N ILE A 78 27.44 -1.09 -9.35
CA ILE A 78 26.87 -0.56 -8.11
C ILE A 78 25.52 0.03 -8.51
N ASP A 79 24.45 -0.38 -7.83
CA ASP A 79 23.09 0.02 -8.16
C ASP A 79 22.31 0.34 -6.88
N PHE A 80 21.45 1.34 -6.98
CA PHE A 80 20.63 1.87 -5.88
C PHE A 80 19.46 2.69 -6.43
N PRO A 81 18.31 2.71 -5.74
CA PRO A 81 17.16 3.45 -6.23
C PRO A 81 17.30 4.95 -5.98
N ARG A 82 16.89 5.76 -6.97
CA ARG A 82 16.76 7.22 -6.81
C ARG A 82 15.63 7.61 -5.85
N TYR A 83 14.54 6.86 -5.85
CA TYR A 83 13.36 7.09 -5.01
C TYR A 83 13.08 5.89 -4.11
N LYS A 84 12.86 6.14 -2.82
CA LYS A 84 12.59 5.11 -1.81
C LYS A 84 11.23 4.45 -2.01
N ALA A 85 10.20 5.20 -2.42
CA ALA A 85 8.87 4.69 -2.69
C ALA A 85 8.73 4.34 -4.17
N ARG A 86 8.48 3.06 -4.47
CA ARG A 86 8.26 2.55 -5.84
C ARG A 86 7.06 1.62 -5.80
N GLY A 87 5.88 2.21 -5.86
CA GLY A 87 4.63 1.56 -5.49
C GLY A 87 3.72 1.17 -6.66
N PHE A 88 2.86 0.19 -6.41
CA PHE A 88 1.68 -0.14 -7.23
C PHE A 88 0.45 -0.17 -6.32
N MET A 89 -0.67 0.36 -6.79
CA MET A 89 -1.96 0.27 -6.10
C MET A 89 -2.92 -0.62 -6.87
N LEU A 90 -3.59 -1.53 -6.16
CA LEU A 90 -4.65 -2.37 -6.71
C LEU A 90 -5.98 -2.06 -6.00
N ASP A 91 -6.98 -1.68 -6.80
CA ASP A 91 -8.37 -1.58 -6.36
C ASP A 91 -8.96 -2.99 -6.17
N ALA A 92 -8.91 -3.49 -4.93
CA ALA A 92 -9.61 -4.71 -4.55
C ALA A 92 -11.04 -4.42 -4.06
N GLY A 93 -11.39 -3.17 -3.75
CA GLY A 93 -12.74 -2.77 -3.33
C GLY A 93 -13.77 -3.07 -4.41
N ARG A 94 -13.57 -2.54 -5.61
CA ARG A 94 -14.53 -2.71 -6.72
C ARG A 94 -14.47 -4.08 -7.40
N LYS A 95 -13.40 -4.85 -7.19
CA LYS A 95 -13.26 -6.20 -7.77
C LYS A 95 -12.40 -7.12 -6.91
N PHE A 96 -12.85 -8.35 -6.70
CA PHE A 96 -12.07 -9.34 -5.97
C PHE A 96 -10.90 -9.87 -6.82
N PHE A 97 -9.75 -10.03 -6.16
CA PHE A 97 -8.57 -10.72 -6.70
C PHE A 97 -8.23 -11.89 -5.77
N SER A 98 -7.86 -13.04 -6.31
CA SER A 98 -7.53 -14.19 -5.47
C SER A 98 -6.25 -13.95 -4.67
N MET A 99 -6.10 -14.64 -3.54
CA MET A 99 -4.89 -14.61 -2.72
C MET A 99 -3.64 -15.00 -3.54
N ASP A 100 -3.77 -15.95 -4.46
CA ASP A 100 -2.66 -16.36 -5.34
C ASP A 100 -2.30 -15.26 -6.35
N PHE A 101 -3.28 -14.54 -6.88
CA PHE A 101 -3.01 -13.37 -7.73
C PHE A 101 -2.19 -12.31 -6.97
N LEU A 102 -2.55 -12.02 -5.72
CA LEU A 102 -1.79 -11.06 -4.89
C LEU A 102 -0.35 -11.53 -4.65
N LYS A 103 -0.14 -12.82 -4.38
CA LYS A 103 1.19 -13.42 -4.22
C LYS A 103 2.03 -13.32 -5.50
N ASP A 104 1.43 -13.63 -6.65
CA ASP A 104 2.11 -13.51 -7.94
C ASP A 104 2.51 -12.06 -8.22
N TYR A 105 1.63 -11.10 -7.92
CA TYR A 105 1.92 -9.69 -8.11
C TYR A 105 3.07 -9.19 -7.23
N ILE A 106 3.17 -9.65 -5.97
CA ILE A 106 4.33 -9.39 -5.10
C ILE A 106 5.63 -9.86 -5.78
N MET A 107 5.62 -11.07 -6.36
CA MET A 107 6.81 -11.62 -7.02
C MET A 107 7.20 -10.82 -8.27
N ILE A 108 6.21 -10.40 -9.07
CA ILE A 108 6.42 -9.54 -10.25
C ILE A 108 7.00 -8.18 -9.83
N MET A 109 6.40 -7.53 -8.84
CA MET A 109 6.86 -6.24 -8.31
C MET A 109 8.30 -6.33 -7.80
N ALA A 110 8.61 -7.37 -7.02
CA ALA A 110 9.95 -7.61 -6.52
C ALA A 110 10.95 -7.89 -7.64
N PHE A 111 10.55 -8.61 -8.70
CA PHE A 111 11.42 -8.84 -9.86
C PHE A 111 11.88 -7.53 -10.51
N TYR A 112 11.01 -6.51 -10.55
CA TYR A 112 11.32 -5.17 -11.06
C TYR A 112 11.77 -4.17 -9.99
N LYS A 113 12.09 -4.65 -8.78
CA LYS A 113 12.56 -3.83 -7.65
C LYS A 113 11.58 -2.75 -7.18
N MET A 114 10.28 -2.89 -7.48
CA MET A 114 9.22 -2.15 -6.79
C MET A 114 9.16 -2.60 -5.33
N ASN A 115 8.62 -1.79 -4.42
CA ASN A 115 8.71 -2.07 -2.98
C ASN A 115 7.50 -1.66 -2.12
N GLU A 116 6.45 -1.06 -2.71
CA GLU A 116 5.21 -0.77 -1.99
C GLU A 116 4.02 -1.35 -2.75
N PHE A 117 3.19 -2.17 -2.10
CA PHE A 117 1.95 -2.68 -2.68
C PHE A 117 0.76 -2.15 -1.90
N HIS A 118 0.12 -1.12 -2.44
CA HIS A 118 -1.08 -0.50 -1.87
C HIS A 118 -2.30 -1.32 -2.27
N ILE A 119 -3.06 -1.83 -1.30
CA ILE A 119 -4.27 -2.63 -1.55
C ILE A 119 -5.45 -1.86 -0.98
N HIS A 120 -6.33 -1.41 -1.89
CA HIS A 120 -7.55 -0.69 -1.58
C HIS A 120 -8.66 -1.68 -1.24
N LEU A 121 -9.06 -1.78 0.02
CA LEU A 121 -9.83 -2.92 0.54
C LEU A 121 -11.34 -2.68 0.63
N ASN A 122 -11.83 -1.45 0.48
CA ASN A 122 -13.25 -1.17 0.38
C ASN A 122 -13.54 -0.07 -0.61
N ASP A 123 -14.61 -0.23 -1.37
CA ASP A 123 -15.17 0.83 -2.22
C ASP A 123 -16.57 0.41 -2.69
N ASN A 124 -17.14 1.24 -3.55
CA ASN A 124 -18.32 1.01 -4.35
C ASN A 124 -18.10 1.27 -5.84
N GLY A 125 -18.94 0.61 -6.65
CA GLY A 125 -19.06 0.92 -8.07
C GLY A 125 -19.68 2.31 -8.29
N PHE A 126 -19.57 2.78 -9.52
CA PHE A 126 -20.22 4.01 -9.97
C PHE A 126 -21.74 3.83 -9.94
N VAL A 127 -22.45 4.69 -9.23
CA VAL A 127 -23.92 4.63 -9.07
C VAL A 127 -24.65 4.78 -10.41
N GLU A 128 -24.04 5.47 -11.37
CA GLU A 128 -24.53 5.64 -12.73
C GLU A 128 -24.68 4.30 -13.45
N LEU A 129 -23.76 3.36 -13.22
CA LEU A 129 -23.81 2.01 -13.78
C LEU A 129 -24.94 1.17 -13.15
N ALA A 130 -25.38 1.55 -11.95
CA ALA A 130 -26.54 0.97 -11.27
C ALA A 130 -27.84 1.76 -11.50
N GLY A 131 -27.87 2.65 -12.51
CA GLY A 131 -29.06 3.43 -12.86
C GLY A 131 -29.44 4.47 -11.82
N GLY A 132 -28.47 5.00 -11.06
CA GLY A 132 -28.72 5.98 -10.00
C GLY A 132 -29.19 5.37 -8.68
N ASN A 133 -29.22 4.04 -8.54
CA ASN A 133 -29.75 3.36 -7.37
C ASN A 133 -28.65 2.81 -6.45
N TRP A 134 -28.36 3.55 -5.38
CA TRP A 134 -27.40 3.19 -4.34
C TRP A 134 -27.64 1.85 -3.65
N ASN A 135 -28.87 1.33 -3.62
CA ASN A 135 -29.13 -0.01 -3.05
C ASN A 135 -28.68 -1.14 -3.98
N ASN A 136 -28.59 -0.86 -5.29
CA ASN A 136 -28.14 -1.82 -6.30
C ASN A 136 -26.67 -1.60 -6.70
N THR A 137 -26.09 -0.46 -6.33
CA THR A 137 -24.67 -0.17 -6.56
C THR A 137 -23.82 -1.20 -5.83
N TYR A 138 -22.90 -1.81 -6.58
CA TYR A 138 -21.93 -2.73 -6.03
C TYR A 138 -21.11 -2.07 -4.92
N SER A 139 -20.89 -2.76 -3.82
CA SER A 139 -19.97 -2.35 -2.76
C SER A 139 -19.33 -3.58 -2.13
N ALA A 140 -18.12 -3.43 -1.61
CA ALA A 140 -17.45 -4.51 -0.91
C ALA A 140 -16.49 -3.98 0.16
N PHE A 141 -16.35 -4.76 1.23
CA PHE A 141 -15.25 -4.68 2.17
C PHE A 141 -14.53 -6.04 2.15
N ARG A 142 -13.24 -6.03 1.77
CA ARG A 142 -12.50 -7.24 1.38
C ARG A 142 -11.82 -7.98 2.51
N LEU A 143 -11.89 -7.50 3.74
CA LEU A 143 -11.39 -8.25 4.89
C LEU A 143 -12.52 -8.94 5.63
N GLU A 144 -12.20 -10.10 6.18
CA GLU A 144 -13.00 -10.71 7.24
C GLU A 144 -13.13 -9.74 8.42
N SER A 145 -14.36 -9.46 8.81
CA SER A 145 -14.71 -8.52 9.87
C SER A 145 -15.69 -9.15 10.86
N ARG A 146 -15.58 -8.76 12.14
CA ARG A 146 -16.56 -9.09 13.18
C ARG A 146 -17.85 -8.28 13.05
N VAL A 147 -17.84 -7.20 12.26
CA VAL A 147 -19.03 -6.39 12.00
C VAL A 147 -20.03 -7.22 11.17
N PRO A 148 -21.23 -7.53 11.70
CA PRO A 148 -22.18 -8.40 11.01
C PRO A 148 -22.63 -7.82 9.67
N GLY A 149 -22.38 -8.54 8.58
CA GLY A 149 -22.81 -8.15 7.23
C GLY A 149 -21.83 -7.26 6.46
N LEU A 150 -20.69 -6.88 7.06
CA LEU A 150 -19.70 -6.04 6.39
C LEU A 150 -18.82 -6.81 5.40
N THR A 151 -18.34 -8.00 5.76
CA THR A 151 -17.47 -8.81 4.88
C THR A 151 -18.18 -9.18 3.59
N SER A 152 -17.53 -8.92 2.45
CA SER A 152 -18.13 -9.20 1.14
C SER A 152 -18.40 -10.69 0.93
N LYS A 153 -19.51 -10.99 0.25
CA LYS A 153 -19.97 -12.36 -0.01
C LYS A 153 -19.42 -12.96 -1.31
N ASP A 154 -18.93 -12.13 -2.22
CA ASP A 154 -18.41 -12.54 -3.53
C ASP A 154 -16.89 -12.74 -3.56
N GLY A 155 -16.23 -12.54 -2.42
CA GLY A 155 -14.80 -12.77 -2.23
C GLY A 155 -14.23 -11.82 -1.17
N TYR A 156 -13.46 -12.38 -0.24
CA TYR A 156 -12.76 -11.64 0.81
C TYR A 156 -11.47 -12.38 1.21
N TYR A 157 -10.61 -11.68 1.94
CA TYR A 157 -9.40 -12.22 2.55
C TYR A 157 -9.66 -12.47 4.02
N THR A 158 -9.36 -13.68 4.51
CA THR A 158 -9.34 -13.93 5.95
C THR A 158 -8.27 -13.07 6.61
N LYS A 159 -8.43 -12.78 7.90
CA LYS A 159 -7.42 -12.01 8.65
C LYS A 159 -6.05 -12.67 8.63
N GLU A 160 -6.03 -13.99 8.76
CA GLU A 160 -4.79 -14.76 8.79
C GLU A 160 -4.13 -14.83 7.40
N ASP A 161 -4.90 -15.03 6.33
CA ASP A 161 -4.32 -15.02 4.98
C ASP A 161 -3.74 -13.66 4.62
N PHE A 162 -4.44 -12.56 4.96
CA PHE A 162 -3.95 -11.22 4.68
C PHE A 162 -2.72 -10.86 5.52
N LYS A 163 -2.65 -11.30 6.77
CA LYS A 163 -1.46 -11.18 7.63
C LYS A 163 -0.29 -11.98 7.05
N GLN A 164 -0.52 -13.22 6.64
CA GLN A 164 0.50 -14.07 6.04
C GLN A 164 0.99 -13.53 4.70
N LEU A 165 0.10 -12.95 3.88
CA LEU A 165 0.47 -12.26 2.65
C LEU A 165 1.45 -11.12 2.92
N GLN A 166 1.20 -10.28 3.93
CA GLN A 166 2.11 -9.20 4.34
C GLN A 166 3.46 -9.73 4.82
N LYS A 167 3.46 -10.76 5.69
CA LYS A 167 4.68 -11.42 6.16
C LYS A 167 5.50 -11.98 4.98
N THR A 168 4.84 -12.61 4.02
CA THR A 168 5.49 -13.07 2.78
C THR A 168 6.01 -11.91 1.94
N ALA A 169 5.23 -10.85 1.73
CA ALA A 169 5.64 -9.66 0.96
C ALA A 169 6.95 -9.05 1.50
N ILE A 170 7.10 -8.98 2.82
CA ILE A 170 8.31 -8.47 3.48
C ILE A 170 9.55 -9.29 3.09
N THR A 171 9.43 -10.62 2.94
CA THR A 171 10.55 -11.47 2.48
C THR A 171 10.98 -11.19 1.04
N TYR A 172 10.09 -10.58 0.24
CA TYR A 172 10.36 -10.11 -1.12
C TYR A 172 10.73 -8.61 -1.16
N GLY A 173 10.99 -7.98 -0.02
CA GLY A 173 11.32 -6.55 0.05
C GLY A 173 10.15 -5.61 -0.23
N ILE A 174 8.92 -6.14 -0.26
CA ILE A 174 7.67 -5.40 -0.50
C ILE A 174 7.00 -5.13 0.85
N LYS A 175 6.66 -3.86 1.12
CA LYS A 175 5.66 -3.55 2.16
C LYS A 175 4.28 -3.48 1.52
N ILE A 176 3.29 -4.15 2.13
CA ILE A 176 1.89 -3.94 1.77
C ILE A 176 1.35 -2.79 2.62
N ILE A 177 0.57 -1.92 1.98
CA ILE A 177 -0.12 -0.78 2.60
C ILE A 177 -1.60 -1.10 2.46
N PRO A 178 -2.28 -1.56 3.52
CA PRO A 178 -3.72 -1.76 3.49
C PRO A 178 -4.43 -0.42 3.62
N GLU A 179 -5.50 -0.25 2.85
CA GLU A 179 -6.38 0.90 2.93
C GLU A 179 -7.78 0.53 3.37
N ILE A 180 -8.28 1.27 4.36
CA ILE A 180 -9.71 1.37 4.64
C ILE A 180 -10.10 2.80 4.29
N ASP A 181 -10.84 2.96 3.21
CA ASP A 181 -11.17 4.28 2.67
C ASP A 181 -12.42 4.85 3.33
N VAL A 182 -12.25 6.05 3.91
CA VAL A 182 -13.23 6.83 4.63
C VAL A 182 -12.90 8.33 4.50
N PRO A 183 -13.88 9.24 4.58
CA PRO A 183 -15.29 9.01 4.85
C PRO A 183 -16.20 8.91 3.62
N ALA A 184 -15.64 9.06 2.41
CA ALA A 184 -16.30 8.67 1.16
C ALA A 184 -16.08 7.18 0.89
N HIS A 185 -16.51 6.68 -0.28
CA HIS A 185 -16.26 5.30 -0.73
C HIS A 185 -16.69 4.22 0.28
N SER A 186 -17.68 4.57 1.11
CA SER A 186 -18.06 3.86 2.33
C SER A 186 -19.41 3.15 2.20
N LEU A 187 -19.88 2.87 0.97
CA LEU A 187 -21.20 2.27 0.75
C LEU A 187 -21.35 0.90 1.43
N ALA A 188 -20.27 0.12 1.53
CA ALA A 188 -20.29 -1.15 2.26
C ALA A 188 -20.62 -0.94 3.75
N PHE A 189 -20.14 0.17 4.34
CA PHE A 189 -20.43 0.53 5.73
C PHE A 189 -21.87 0.99 5.90
N THR A 190 -22.38 1.83 5.00
CA THR A 190 -23.75 2.35 5.08
C THR A 190 -24.80 1.29 4.70
N HIS A 191 -24.48 0.33 3.83
CA HIS A 191 -25.33 -0.85 3.60
C HIS A 191 -25.43 -1.75 4.84
N CYS A 192 -24.30 -1.94 5.54
CA CYS A 192 -24.27 -2.70 6.79
C CYS A 192 -25.01 -1.98 7.93
N ASN A 193 -24.86 -0.66 8.02
CA ASN A 193 -25.52 0.19 9.01
C ASN A 193 -25.94 1.53 8.38
N PRO A 194 -27.21 1.65 7.92
CA PRO A 194 -27.71 2.86 7.26
C PRO A 194 -27.66 4.12 8.11
N ASN A 195 -27.59 4.00 9.44
CA ASN A 195 -27.48 5.16 10.34
C ASN A 195 -26.16 5.92 10.18
N LEU A 196 -25.14 5.27 9.60
CA LEU A 196 -23.82 5.89 9.36
C LEU A 196 -23.83 6.86 8.18
N ALA A 197 -24.79 6.75 7.25
CA ALA A 197 -24.83 7.60 6.07
C ALA A 197 -25.06 9.08 6.43
N ALA A 198 -24.45 9.96 5.65
CA ALA A 198 -24.66 11.41 5.73
C ALA A 198 -26.16 11.73 5.69
N SER A 199 -26.62 12.63 6.56
CA SER A 199 -28.04 13.00 6.64
C SER A 199 -28.59 13.61 5.33
N ASN A 200 -27.70 14.09 4.46
CA ASN A 200 -27.96 14.60 3.11
C ASN A 200 -27.40 13.68 2.00
N SER A 201 -27.34 12.37 2.25
CA SER A 201 -26.87 11.36 1.30
C SER A 201 -27.61 11.35 -0.04
N ALA A 202 -28.85 11.86 -0.09
CA ALA A 202 -29.57 12.05 -1.35
C ALA A 202 -28.91 13.09 -2.28
N GLU A 203 -28.19 14.07 -1.71
CA GLU A 203 -27.42 15.07 -2.46
C GLU A 203 -25.97 14.63 -2.68
N TYR A 204 -25.36 13.99 -1.68
CA TYR A 204 -23.91 13.75 -1.65
C TYR A 204 -23.48 12.33 -2.03
N GLY A 205 -24.43 11.38 -2.02
CA GLY A 205 -24.16 9.96 -2.17
C GLY A 205 -24.38 9.19 -0.86
N PHE A 206 -24.87 7.95 -0.97
CA PHE A 206 -25.03 7.05 0.17
C PHE A 206 -23.73 6.37 0.60
N ASP A 207 -22.65 6.61 -0.14
CA ASP A 207 -21.29 6.19 0.16
C ASP A 207 -20.50 7.20 1.01
N HIS A 208 -21.16 8.28 1.47
CA HIS A 208 -20.59 9.27 2.37
C HIS A 208 -21.07 9.06 3.81
N LEU A 209 -20.13 9.01 4.77
CA LEU A 209 -20.42 8.90 6.19
C LEU A 209 -20.79 10.26 6.82
N ASP A 210 -21.70 10.26 7.80
CA ASP A 210 -22.07 11.48 8.53
C ASP A 210 -21.04 11.86 9.60
N LEU A 211 -20.18 12.81 9.29
CA LEU A 211 -19.08 13.21 10.16
C LEU A 211 -19.51 13.94 11.45
N TYR A 212 -20.79 14.22 11.64
CA TYR A 212 -21.31 14.81 12.88
C TYR A 212 -21.86 13.77 13.85
N LYS A 213 -21.99 12.51 13.42
CA LYS A 213 -22.52 11.41 14.24
C LYS A 213 -21.42 10.73 15.02
N LYS A 214 -21.62 10.60 16.33
CA LYS A 214 -20.72 9.84 17.22
C LYS A 214 -20.61 8.37 16.77
N GLU A 215 -21.71 7.84 16.26
CA GLU A 215 -21.85 6.46 15.77
C GLU A 215 -20.87 6.15 14.63
N VAL A 216 -20.52 7.14 13.79
CA VAL A 216 -19.50 6.99 12.74
C VAL A 216 -18.12 6.78 13.35
N TYR A 217 -17.75 7.59 14.34
CA TYR A 217 -16.47 7.43 15.04
C TYR A 217 -16.41 6.14 15.84
N GLU A 218 -17.48 5.77 16.56
CA GLU A 218 -17.52 4.51 17.30
C GLU A 218 -17.39 3.29 16.38
N PHE A 219 -18.04 3.33 15.22
CA PHE A 219 -17.94 2.27 14.21
C PHE A 219 -16.52 2.16 13.66
N LEU A 220 -15.95 3.26 13.18
CA LEU A 220 -14.64 3.27 12.54
C LEU A 220 -13.49 3.03 13.52
N ASP A 221 -13.56 3.60 14.74
CA ASP A 221 -12.57 3.33 15.79
C ASP A 221 -12.54 1.85 16.13
N SER A 222 -13.71 1.20 16.27
CA SER A 222 -13.80 -0.23 16.49
C SER A 222 -13.32 -1.06 15.28
N LEU A 223 -13.57 -0.58 14.07
CA LEU A 223 -13.15 -1.26 12.84
C LEU A 223 -11.62 -1.18 12.67
N PHE A 224 -11.01 -0.01 12.88
CA PHE A 224 -9.55 0.14 12.85
C PHE A 224 -8.88 -0.63 13.99
N ASP A 225 -9.41 -0.57 15.22
CA ASP A 225 -8.92 -1.39 16.34
C ASP A 225 -8.83 -2.87 15.96
N GLU A 226 -9.84 -3.40 15.27
CA GLU A 226 -9.89 -4.80 14.86
C GLU A 226 -8.71 -5.26 13.99
N TYR A 227 -8.08 -4.36 13.23
CA TYR A 227 -6.93 -4.68 12.38
C TYR A 227 -5.59 -4.21 12.93
N LEU A 228 -5.61 -3.26 13.87
CA LEU A 228 -4.41 -2.59 14.40
C LEU A 228 -4.00 -3.07 15.80
N SER A 229 -4.93 -3.58 16.60
CA SER A 229 -4.70 -3.92 18.01
C SER A 229 -4.19 -5.36 18.21
N GLY A 230 -3.70 -5.62 19.42
CA GLY A 230 -3.15 -6.93 19.84
C GLY A 230 -1.65 -7.12 19.54
N ASP A 231 -1.11 -8.24 20.00
CA ASP A 231 0.33 -8.57 19.89
C ASP A 231 0.72 -9.04 18.47
N ASP A 232 -0.24 -9.53 17.69
CA ASP A 232 -0.07 -9.97 16.29
C ASP A 232 -1.20 -9.39 15.42
N PRO A 233 -1.18 -8.07 15.17
CA PRO A 233 -2.25 -7.36 14.46
C PRO A 233 -2.36 -7.84 13.01
N VAL A 234 -3.54 -7.66 12.41
CA VAL A 234 -3.78 -8.01 11.00
C VAL A 234 -2.94 -7.13 10.08
N PHE A 235 -2.85 -5.83 10.38
CA PHE A 235 -1.98 -4.90 9.66
C PHE A 235 -0.56 -4.96 10.24
N VAL A 236 0.27 -5.76 9.59
CA VAL A 236 1.66 -6.03 10.00
C VAL A 236 2.57 -4.88 9.64
N GLY A 237 2.39 -4.31 8.44
CA GLY A 237 3.24 -3.25 7.90
C GLY A 237 3.25 -1.96 8.76
N PRO A 238 4.25 -1.08 8.59
CA PRO A 238 4.36 0.16 9.35
C PRO A 238 3.38 1.23 8.88
N GLU A 239 2.77 1.09 7.70
CA GLU A 239 1.92 2.10 7.07
C GLU A 239 0.50 1.56 6.86
N VAL A 240 -0.49 2.40 7.10
CA VAL A 240 -1.93 2.11 6.89
C VAL A 240 -2.56 3.32 6.22
N HIS A 241 -3.29 3.09 5.13
CA HIS A 241 -3.99 4.15 4.41
C HIS A 241 -5.40 4.33 4.98
N ILE A 242 -5.79 5.58 5.21
CA ILE A 242 -7.10 5.95 5.80
C ILE A 242 -8.05 6.57 4.78
N GLY A 243 -7.73 6.49 3.48
CA GLY A 243 -8.56 7.04 2.43
C GLY A 243 -8.45 8.56 2.30
N THR A 244 -9.60 9.22 2.43
CA THR A 244 -9.83 10.67 2.49
C THR A 244 -9.91 11.39 1.14
N ASP A 245 -10.15 10.68 0.06
CA ASP A 245 -10.47 11.26 -1.25
C ASP A 245 -11.97 11.55 -1.42
N GLU A 246 -12.26 12.36 -2.43
CA GLU A 246 -13.57 12.63 -3.04
C GLU A 246 -14.75 12.98 -2.11
N TYR A 247 -14.49 13.36 -0.87
CA TYR A 247 -15.55 13.76 0.06
C TYR A 247 -16.14 15.14 -0.26
N ASN A 248 -17.40 15.36 0.13
CA ASN A 248 -18.11 16.59 -0.20
C ASN A 248 -17.46 17.86 0.39
N THR A 249 -17.06 18.79 -0.49
CA THR A 249 -16.37 20.04 -0.14
C THR A 249 -17.20 21.01 0.72
N LYS A 250 -18.53 20.88 0.76
CA LYS A 250 -19.39 21.67 1.67
C LYS A 250 -19.12 21.33 3.14
N GLU A 251 -18.63 20.12 3.40
CA GLU A 251 -18.33 19.59 4.74
C GLU A 251 -16.85 19.71 5.10
N ALA A 252 -16.10 20.56 4.38
CA ALA A 252 -14.64 20.64 4.48
C ALA A 252 -14.10 20.85 5.90
N GLU A 253 -14.76 21.65 6.73
CA GLU A 253 -14.30 21.88 8.10
C GLU A 253 -14.38 20.61 8.95
N GLN A 254 -15.51 19.90 8.89
CA GLN A 254 -15.71 18.68 9.66
C GLN A 254 -14.84 17.54 9.12
N PHE A 255 -14.64 17.47 7.79
CA PHE A 255 -13.68 16.57 7.17
C PHE A 255 -12.27 16.75 7.73
N ARG A 256 -11.80 17.99 7.93
CA ARG A 256 -10.46 18.24 8.48
C ARG A 256 -10.33 17.78 9.93
N HIS A 257 -11.37 17.95 10.75
CA HIS A 257 -11.43 17.36 12.09
C HIS A 257 -11.39 15.84 12.05
N PHE A 258 -12.16 15.23 11.15
CA PHE A 258 -12.17 13.79 10.90
C PHE A 258 -10.77 13.28 10.49
N THR A 259 -10.10 13.93 9.54
CA THR A 259 -8.77 13.55 9.09
C THR A 259 -7.76 13.55 10.25
N ASN A 260 -7.77 14.59 11.10
CA ASN A 260 -6.90 14.63 12.28
C ASN A 260 -7.18 13.48 13.24
N HIS A 261 -8.46 13.16 13.50
CA HIS A 261 -8.82 12.05 14.39
C HIS A 261 -8.21 10.73 13.93
N TYR A 262 -8.34 10.37 12.65
CA TYR A 262 -7.80 9.11 12.15
C TYR A 262 -6.28 9.12 11.97
N ILE A 263 -5.66 10.27 11.65
CA ILE A 263 -4.20 10.40 11.71
C ILE A 263 -3.70 10.05 13.12
N GLU A 264 -4.30 10.62 14.16
CA GLU A 264 -3.90 10.38 15.55
C GLU A 264 -4.24 8.96 16.01
N LEU A 265 -5.37 8.39 15.57
CA LEU A 265 -5.72 6.99 15.83
C LEU A 265 -4.65 6.04 15.28
N ILE A 266 -4.26 6.19 14.01
CA ILE A 266 -3.24 5.33 13.39
C ILE A 266 -1.87 5.50 14.10
N LYS A 267 -1.48 6.74 14.42
CA LYS A 267 -0.25 7.02 15.18
C LYS A 267 -0.25 6.38 16.57
N LYS A 268 -1.40 6.33 17.25
CA LYS A 268 -1.54 5.69 18.57
C LYS A 268 -1.18 4.19 18.54
N TYR A 269 -1.38 3.51 17.41
CA TYR A 269 -0.96 2.12 17.19
C TYR A 269 0.50 1.98 16.73
N GLY A 270 1.29 3.06 16.74
CA GLY A 270 2.68 3.07 16.30
C GLY A 270 2.84 2.92 14.79
N LYS A 271 1.78 3.17 14.02
CA LYS A 271 1.77 3.11 12.55
C LYS A 271 1.90 4.51 11.96
N THR A 272 2.40 4.57 10.73
CA THR A 272 2.46 5.78 9.90
C THR A 272 1.17 5.87 9.09
N PRO A 273 0.32 6.89 9.30
CA PRO A 273 -0.86 7.09 8.49
C PRO A 273 -0.47 7.53 7.08
N ARG A 274 -1.16 6.95 6.10
CA ARG A 274 -1.15 7.38 4.70
C ARG A 274 -2.54 7.84 4.29
N LEU A 275 -2.63 8.86 3.46
CA LEU A 275 -3.91 9.43 3.04
C LEU A 275 -3.83 10.02 1.64
N TRP A 276 -4.96 10.08 0.96
CA TRP A 276 -5.12 10.82 -0.28
C TRP A 276 -5.01 12.32 -0.01
N GLY A 277 -4.24 13.01 -0.85
CA GLY A 277 -4.11 14.46 -0.75
C GLY A 277 -5.38 15.18 -1.19
N SER A 278 -6.15 15.69 -0.23
CA SER A 278 -7.45 16.34 -0.50
C SER A 278 -7.56 17.79 0.01
N LEU A 279 -6.56 18.27 0.75
CA LEU A 279 -6.65 19.52 1.51
C LEU A 279 -6.69 20.80 0.65
N ASN A 280 -6.36 20.74 -0.64
CA ASN A 280 -6.52 21.90 -1.53
C ASN A 280 -7.99 22.18 -1.84
N SER A 281 -8.79 21.12 -2.02
CA SER A 281 -10.25 21.22 -2.20
C SER A 281 -10.97 21.33 -0.86
N MET A 282 -10.49 20.62 0.17
CA MET A 282 -11.09 20.61 1.51
C MET A 282 -10.57 21.77 2.36
N LYS A 283 -10.90 23.00 1.96
CA LYS A 283 -10.49 24.24 2.63
C LYS A 283 -11.27 24.47 3.92
N GLY A 284 -10.56 24.76 4.99
CA GLY A 284 -11.15 25.03 6.31
C GLY A 284 -10.16 25.73 7.25
N LYS A 285 -10.65 26.08 8.44
CA LYS A 285 -9.89 26.75 9.51
C LYS A 285 -9.07 25.77 10.33
N THR A 286 -9.56 24.54 10.51
CA THR A 286 -8.85 23.50 11.26
C THR A 286 -7.52 23.16 10.58
N ASN A 287 -6.41 23.25 11.30
CA ASN A 287 -5.13 22.78 10.78
C ASN A 287 -5.10 21.25 10.76
N VAL A 288 -4.69 20.63 9.65
CA VAL A 288 -4.50 19.18 9.57
C VAL A 288 -3.02 18.90 9.76
N ASP A 289 -2.64 18.22 10.85
CA ASP A 289 -1.24 17.94 11.16
C ASP A 289 -0.75 16.72 10.36
N LEU A 290 0.02 17.01 9.29
CA LEU A 290 0.58 15.99 8.41
C LEU A 290 1.99 15.54 8.84
N ASN A 291 2.49 15.97 9.99
CA ASN A 291 3.78 15.53 10.48
C ASN A 291 3.78 14.03 10.77
N GLY A 292 4.78 13.33 10.25
CA GLY A 292 4.89 11.88 10.35
C GLY A 292 3.85 11.11 9.52
N THR A 293 3.23 11.76 8.53
CA THR A 293 2.28 11.12 7.61
C THR A 293 2.87 10.96 6.21
N VAL A 294 2.26 10.09 5.40
CA VAL A 294 2.55 9.96 3.96
C VAL A 294 1.32 10.41 3.17
N VAL A 295 1.47 11.38 2.26
CA VAL A 295 0.37 11.84 1.40
C VAL A 295 0.54 11.28 -0.01
N SER A 296 -0.50 10.61 -0.49
CA SER A 296 -0.63 10.14 -1.87
C SER A 296 -1.10 11.30 -2.75
N ALA A 297 -0.17 11.85 -3.54
CA ALA A 297 -0.37 12.99 -4.43
C ALA A 297 -1.05 12.56 -5.73
N TRP A 298 -2.38 12.44 -5.70
CA TRP A 298 -3.12 11.76 -6.75
C TRP A 298 -3.75 12.67 -7.80
N ASN A 299 -4.16 13.88 -7.44
CA ASN A 299 -4.80 14.80 -8.37
C ASN A 299 -4.40 16.25 -8.09
N TYR A 300 -4.09 17.01 -9.15
CA TYR A 300 -3.60 18.40 -9.05
C TYR A 300 -4.60 19.37 -8.42
N TRP A 301 -5.91 19.10 -8.54
CA TRP A 301 -6.95 19.97 -7.99
C TRP A 301 -7.20 19.66 -6.52
N TRP A 302 -7.15 18.39 -6.13
CA TRP A 302 -7.37 17.95 -4.76
C TRP A 302 -6.16 18.17 -3.86
N MET A 303 -4.95 18.04 -4.42
CA MET A 303 -3.71 18.13 -3.65
C MET A 303 -3.01 19.48 -3.82
N ASP A 304 -2.57 20.03 -2.69
CA ASP A 304 -1.54 21.08 -2.64
C ASP A 304 -0.24 20.46 -2.12
N LEU A 305 0.68 20.20 -3.04
CA LEU A 305 1.98 19.59 -2.75
C LEU A 305 2.81 20.45 -1.78
N GLU A 306 2.77 21.77 -1.96
CA GLU A 306 3.56 22.70 -1.14
C GLU A 306 3.01 22.75 0.28
N THR A 307 1.69 22.84 0.44
CA THR A 307 1.05 22.75 1.76
C THR A 307 1.32 21.41 2.43
N ALA A 308 1.26 20.29 1.69
CA ALA A 308 1.56 18.97 2.27
C ALA A 308 3.01 18.88 2.79
N ILE A 309 3.99 19.36 2.01
CA ILE A 309 5.40 19.38 2.41
C ILE A 309 5.61 20.33 3.59
N ASN A 310 5.03 21.54 3.55
CA ASN A 310 5.14 22.53 4.62
C ASN A 310 4.49 22.07 5.93
N ALA A 311 3.45 21.22 5.85
CA ALA A 311 2.82 20.57 6.99
C ALA A 311 3.61 19.33 7.49
N GLY A 312 4.78 19.03 6.92
CA GLY A 312 5.67 17.96 7.38
C GLY A 312 5.40 16.58 6.80
N ALA A 313 4.55 16.48 5.77
CA ALA A 313 4.26 15.20 5.13
C ALA A 313 5.44 14.70 4.29
N LYS A 314 5.60 13.37 4.23
CA LYS A 314 6.25 12.73 3.08
C LYS A 314 5.22 12.64 1.95
N VAL A 315 5.65 12.84 0.71
CA VAL A 315 4.73 12.79 -0.43
C VAL A 315 5.16 11.70 -1.42
N VAL A 316 4.18 10.94 -1.91
CA VAL A 316 4.35 9.96 -2.99
C VAL A 316 3.55 10.42 -4.19
N ASN A 317 4.22 10.58 -5.34
CA ASN A 317 3.57 10.93 -6.59
C ASN A 317 2.68 9.78 -7.08
N MET A 318 1.38 10.05 -7.21
CA MET A 318 0.35 9.13 -7.72
C MET A 318 -0.55 9.83 -8.74
N CYS A 319 -0.03 10.84 -9.44
CA CYS A 319 -0.80 11.69 -10.35
C CYS A 319 -1.62 10.90 -11.37
N ASP A 320 -2.93 11.10 -11.31
CA ASP A 320 -3.96 10.46 -12.13
C ASP A 320 -3.71 10.60 -13.63
N GLN A 321 -3.29 11.79 -14.08
CA GLN A 321 -3.02 12.08 -15.49
C GLN A 321 -1.96 11.17 -16.12
N PHE A 322 -1.04 10.63 -15.33
CA PHE A 322 0.12 9.88 -15.84
C PHE A 322 0.19 8.44 -15.35
N LEU A 323 -0.40 8.14 -14.19
CA LEU A 323 -0.16 6.88 -13.47
C LEU A 323 -1.42 6.02 -13.30
N TYR A 324 -2.61 6.54 -13.61
CA TYR A 324 -3.85 5.77 -13.42
C TYR A 324 -4.15 4.88 -14.63
N ILE A 325 -4.55 3.65 -14.32
CA ILE A 325 -4.99 2.67 -15.31
C ILE A 325 -6.38 2.18 -14.89
N GLY A 326 -7.42 2.68 -15.56
CA GLY A 326 -8.78 2.19 -15.42
C GLY A 326 -9.03 1.04 -16.41
N ILE A 327 -9.31 -0.16 -15.90
CA ILE A 327 -9.72 -1.29 -16.74
C ILE A 327 -11.24 -1.31 -16.81
N PHE A 328 -11.80 -0.65 -17.82
CA PHE A 328 -13.22 -0.77 -18.14
C PHE A 328 -13.44 -2.07 -18.93
N SER A 329 -14.01 -3.10 -18.31
CA SER A 329 -14.58 -4.21 -19.08
C SER A 329 -15.87 -3.73 -19.73
N LYS A 330 -15.91 -3.74 -21.07
CA LYS A 330 -17.15 -3.61 -21.83
C LYS A 330 -18.09 -4.78 -21.59
#